data_AF-A0A0B2SFZ3-F1
#
_entry.id   AF-A0A0B2SFZ3-F1
#
_cell.length_a   1.000
_cell.length_b   1.000
_cell.length_c   1.000
_cell.angle_alpha   90.00
_cell.angle_beta   90.00
_cell.angle_gamma   90.00
#
_symmetry.space_group_name_H-M   'P 1'
#
loop_
_entity.id
_entity.type
_entity.pdbx_description
1 polymer ?
#
loop_
_entity_poly.entity_id
_entity_poly.type
_entity_poly.pdbx_seq_one_letter_code
_entity_poly.pdbx_strand_id
1 'polypeptide(L)'
;MQFIQQGISNGLPDVDSVFYFTRKSVLETFDIRFDEHAPKVALPQGMMVPVNSFNTMYHSSAFWALMLPVSVSTMASDVLRGYWGQRLLWEVGGYVVVYPPTVHRYDRIEAYPFSEEKDLHVNVGRLINYLISWRSDKHRLFEKILDLSFAMAEEGFWTEKDVKLTAAWLQDLLAVGYQQPRLMSLELGRPRANIGHGDQKEFVPQKLPSVHLGVEETGTVNYEISNLIRWRKTFGNVVLIMHCNGPVERTALEWRLLYGRIFRSVVILSEKKDVDLVVGEGHLDYAYRYLPKIFDQFSSAEGFLFVQDNTILNYWNLLQADKTKLWITNKVSESWSSILTNGEDSDWLSQQARMVQKVVSMMPAHFQVSYKETSDNDKNLLICSSELFYVPQRLISDFVELVNLVGDLEIHQKVAIPMFFVSLDSPQNFDPVLDRMIYKQNPPANSTTLYSAKVPAVHPLSVSSEQDFIKLIRIMAEGDPLLMELV
;
A
#
# COMPACT_ATOMS: atom_id res chain seq x y z
N MET A 1 40.60 -13.06 17.71
CA MET A 1 40.22 -13.45 19.09
C MET A 1 38.80 -12.95 19.37
N GLN A 2 38.04 -13.62 20.25
CA GLN A 2 36.61 -13.34 20.51
C GLN A 2 36.39 -12.16 21.47
N PHE A 3 36.77 -10.95 21.06
CA PHE A 3 36.83 -9.80 21.97
C PHE A 3 35.47 -9.14 22.26
N ILE A 4 34.49 -9.33 21.38
CA ILE A 4 33.10 -8.90 21.60
C ILE A 4 32.22 -10.13 21.44
N GLN A 5 31.38 -10.40 22.43
CA GLN A 5 30.51 -11.57 22.47
C GLN A 5 29.07 -11.10 22.64
N GLN A 6 28.24 -11.32 21.62
CA GLN A 6 26.81 -11.01 21.65
C GLN A 6 26.04 -12.30 21.91
N GLY A 7 25.40 -12.44 23.06
CA GLY A 7 24.43 -13.51 23.29
C GLY A 7 23.05 -13.10 22.78
N ILE A 8 22.29 -14.07 22.27
CA ILE A 8 20.85 -13.89 22.07
C ILE A 8 20.11 -14.00 23.40
N SER A 9 18.85 -13.56 23.45
CA SER A 9 18.03 -13.65 24.67
C SER A 9 16.77 -14.48 24.42
N ASN A 10 16.47 -15.39 25.34
CA ASN A 10 15.16 -16.04 25.42
C ASN A 10 14.12 -15.04 25.94
N GLY A 11 12.83 -15.36 25.79
CA GLY A 11 11.72 -14.52 26.20
C GLY A 11 11.35 -13.51 25.11
N LEU A 12 11.63 -12.23 25.34
CA LEU A 12 11.61 -11.16 24.34
C LEU A 12 13.02 -11.03 23.72
N PRO A 13 13.29 -11.64 22.56
CA PRO A 13 14.55 -11.44 21.85
C PRO A 13 14.70 -9.99 21.42
N ASP A 14 15.93 -9.60 21.11
CA ASP A 14 16.22 -8.29 20.55
C ASP A 14 15.79 -8.24 19.08
N VAL A 15 14.53 -7.87 18.89
CA VAL A 15 13.84 -7.79 17.60
C VAL A 15 13.39 -6.36 17.35
N ASP A 16 13.31 -5.98 16.08
CA ASP A 16 12.86 -4.64 15.71
C ASP A 16 11.37 -4.44 15.97
N SER A 17 10.95 -3.17 15.98
CA SER A 17 9.55 -2.79 16.17
C SER A 17 8.64 -3.41 15.11
N VAL A 18 9.12 -3.62 13.88
CA VAL A 18 8.35 -4.27 12.82
C VAL A 18 8.01 -5.71 13.20
N PHE A 19 9.01 -6.51 13.59
CA PHE A 19 8.80 -7.86 14.07
C PHE A 19 7.90 -7.84 15.30
N TYR A 20 8.18 -6.97 16.28
CA TYR A 20 7.38 -6.91 17.49
C TYR A 20 5.89 -6.63 17.20
N PHE A 21 5.58 -5.56 16.45
CA PHE A 21 4.19 -5.16 16.21
C PHE A 21 3.46 -6.03 15.19
N THR A 22 4.16 -6.64 14.23
CA THR A 22 3.51 -7.53 13.24
C THR A 22 3.31 -8.95 13.75
N ARG A 23 4.00 -9.33 14.84
CA ARG A 23 4.00 -10.71 15.36
C ARG A 23 3.42 -10.80 16.76
N LYS A 24 3.37 -9.72 17.55
CA LYS A 24 2.80 -9.76 18.89
C LYS A 24 1.27 -9.80 18.82
N SER A 25 0.69 -10.89 19.29
CA SER A 25 -0.73 -10.93 19.60
C SER A 25 -1.02 -10.00 20.79
N VAL A 26 -2.11 -9.23 20.71
CA VAL A 26 -2.52 -8.26 21.75
C VAL A 26 -2.66 -8.90 23.13
N LEU A 27 -2.91 -10.21 23.19
CA LEU A 27 -3.22 -10.96 24.41
C LEU A 27 -2.05 -11.80 24.96
N GLU A 28 -0.97 -12.00 24.20
CA GLU A 28 0.12 -12.91 24.57
C GLU A 28 1.47 -12.21 24.65
N THR A 29 2.22 -12.51 25.72
CA THR A 29 3.61 -12.07 25.89
C THR A 29 4.55 -12.95 25.09
N PHE A 30 5.58 -12.38 24.47
CA PHE A 30 6.62 -13.20 23.83
C PHE A 30 7.41 -14.02 24.87
N ASP A 31 7.45 -15.35 24.67
CA ASP A 31 8.38 -16.27 25.34
C ASP A 31 9.12 -17.16 24.33
N ILE A 32 9.95 -16.54 23.49
CA ILE A 32 10.72 -17.24 22.45
C ILE A 32 11.91 -17.97 23.08
N ARG A 33 12.11 -19.24 22.72
CA ARG A 33 13.22 -20.06 23.22
C ARG A 33 14.12 -20.51 22.08
N PHE A 34 15.41 -20.25 22.23
CA PHE A 34 16.45 -20.73 21.32
C PHE A 34 17.17 -21.94 21.90
N ASP A 35 17.81 -22.73 21.03
CA ASP A 35 18.63 -23.87 21.45
C ASP A 35 19.89 -23.39 22.21
N GLU A 36 19.95 -23.73 23.50
CA GLU A 36 21.08 -23.41 24.39
C GLU A 36 22.38 -24.11 23.99
N HIS A 37 22.28 -25.22 23.24
CA HIS A 37 23.42 -26.00 22.77
C HIS A 37 23.88 -25.62 21.37
N ALA A 38 23.27 -24.61 20.75
CA ALA A 38 23.65 -24.15 19.43
C ALA A 38 25.13 -23.71 19.40
N PRO A 39 25.87 -24.04 18.33
CA PRO A 39 27.27 -23.64 18.20
C PRO A 39 27.40 -22.12 18.11
N LYS A 40 28.43 -21.58 18.76
CA LYS A 40 28.78 -20.16 18.69
C LYS A 40 29.24 -19.81 17.27
N VAL A 41 28.80 -18.68 16.76
CA VAL A 41 29.10 -18.24 15.38
C VAL A 41 30.05 -17.06 15.41
N ALA A 42 31.29 -17.28 14.97
CA ALA A 42 32.28 -16.22 14.81
C ALA A 42 32.16 -15.58 13.43
N LEU A 43 32.09 -14.25 13.36
CA LEU A 43 31.93 -13.55 12.09
C LEU A 43 33.28 -13.21 11.46
N PRO A 44 33.49 -13.59 10.19
CA PRO A 44 34.72 -13.27 9.48
C PRO A 44 34.78 -11.77 9.13
N GLN A 45 35.99 -11.28 8.86
CA GLN A 45 36.18 -9.93 8.33
C GLN A 45 35.38 -9.74 7.02
N GLY A 46 34.78 -8.56 6.89
CA GLY A 46 33.88 -8.21 5.79
C GLY A 46 32.41 -8.59 6.04
N MET A 47 32.10 -9.28 7.15
CA MET A 47 30.74 -9.52 7.60
C MET A 47 30.51 -8.82 8.94
N MET A 48 29.37 -8.15 9.07
CA MET A 48 28.97 -7.44 10.28
C MET A 48 27.58 -7.88 10.72
N VAL A 49 27.33 -7.82 12.02
CA VAL A 49 26.02 -8.12 12.63
C VAL A 49 25.60 -6.95 13.53
N PRO A 50 24.31 -6.65 13.70
CA PRO A 50 23.89 -5.76 14.76
C PRO A 50 24.35 -6.30 16.13
N VAL A 51 24.89 -5.43 16.97
CA VAL A 51 25.31 -5.73 18.35
C VAL A 51 24.67 -4.71 19.26
N ASN A 52 23.87 -5.17 20.22
CA ASN A 52 23.19 -4.33 21.21
C ASN A 52 23.98 -4.30 22.53
N SER A 53 23.43 -3.67 23.57
CA SER A 53 24.01 -3.70 24.92
C SER A 53 23.25 -4.59 25.92
N PHE A 54 22.19 -5.26 25.50
CA PHE A 54 21.35 -6.08 26.39
C PHE A 54 22.06 -7.35 26.87
N ASN A 55 22.78 -8.02 25.97
CA ASN A 55 23.44 -9.30 26.27
C ASN A 55 24.80 -9.38 25.57
N THR A 56 25.64 -8.39 25.84
CA THR A 56 26.92 -8.26 25.16
C THR A 56 28.05 -8.14 26.16
N MET A 57 29.06 -8.99 26.01
CA MET A 57 30.27 -8.96 26.83
C MET A 57 31.45 -8.44 26.01
N TYR A 58 32.14 -7.45 26.56
CA TYR A 58 33.35 -6.86 26.00
C TYR A 58 34.56 -7.33 26.80
N HIS A 59 35.55 -7.92 26.14
CA HIS A 59 36.84 -8.20 26.76
C HIS A 59 37.59 -6.90 27.03
N SER A 60 38.52 -6.92 27.99
CA SER A 60 39.39 -5.77 28.28
C SER A 60 40.09 -5.26 27.01
N SER A 61 40.54 -6.14 26.11
CA SER A 61 41.14 -5.77 24.83
C SER A 61 40.22 -5.00 23.86
N ALA A 62 38.91 -4.99 24.08
CA ALA A 62 37.93 -4.22 23.31
C ALA A 62 37.19 -3.19 24.16
N PHE A 63 37.71 -2.84 25.34
CA PHE A 63 37.05 -1.92 26.26
C PHE A 63 36.84 -0.52 25.66
N TRP A 64 37.73 -0.09 24.76
CA TRP A 64 37.58 1.14 23.97
C TRP A 64 36.28 1.16 23.14
N ALA A 65 35.75 0.00 22.75
CA ALA A 65 34.54 -0.12 21.94
C ALA A 65 33.23 0.15 22.72
N LEU A 66 33.31 0.42 24.04
CA LEU A 66 32.17 0.80 24.88
C LEU A 66 31.73 2.26 24.69
N MET A 67 32.41 3.03 23.84
CA MET A 67 32.04 4.41 23.52
C MET A 67 30.65 4.46 22.87
N LEU A 68 29.68 5.07 23.54
CA LEU A 68 28.32 5.21 23.02
C LEU A 68 28.11 6.59 22.37
N PRO A 69 27.67 6.65 21.10
CA PRO A 69 27.31 7.90 20.46
C PRO A 69 26.01 8.46 21.07
N VAL A 70 25.93 9.78 21.21
CA VAL A 70 24.82 10.49 21.89
C VAL A 70 24.05 11.42 20.96
N SER A 71 24.48 11.61 19.71
CA SER A 71 23.75 12.44 18.74
C SER A 71 22.71 11.67 17.94
N VAL A 72 22.62 10.36 18.12
CA VAL A 72 21.66 9.47 17.44
C VAL A 72 20.58 9.05 18.42
N SER A 73 19.49 8.44 17.92
CA SER A 73 18.46 7.90 18.82
C SER A 73 19.05 6.88 19.79
N THR A 74 18.46 6.78 20.97
CA THR A 74 18.88 5.82 22.00
C THR A 74 18.93 4.38 21.48
N MET A 75 17.98 4.01 20.61
CA MET A 75 17.92 2.71 19.95
C MET A 75 19.01 2.51 18.90
N ALA A 76 19.36 3.56 18.16
CA ALA A 76 20.41 3.47 17.16
C ALA A 76 21.81 3.46 17.81
N SER A 77 21.96 4.04 19.01
CA SER A 77 23.25 4.29 19.64
C SER A 77 24.10 3.02 19.83
N ASP A 78 23.54 1.99 20.46
CA ASP A 78 24.31 0.78 20.76
C ASP A 78 24.58 -0.07 19.50
N VAL A 79 23.64 -0.10 18.57
CA VAL A 79 23.79 -0.76 17.26
C VAL A 79 24.87 -0.08 16.42
N LEU A 80 24.85 1.25 16.29
CA LEU A 80 25.89 2.00 15.57
C LEU A 80 27.26 1.83 16.23
N ARG A 81 27.35 1.92 17.57
CA ARG A 81 28.57 1.54 18.32
C ARG A 81 28.99 0.12 17.97
N GLY A 82 28.06 -0.81 17.88
CA GLY A 82 28.31 -2.20 17.52
C GLY A 82 29.04 -2.32 16.17
N TYR A 83 28.56 -1.61 15.14
CA TYR A 83 29.19 -1.60 13.81
C TYR A 83 30.55 -0.89 13.80
N TRP A 84 30.64 0.29 14.41
CA TRP A 84 31.90 1.04 14.56
C TRP A 84 32.97 0.22 15.28
N GLY A 85 32.60 -0.37 16.42
CA GLY A 85 33.45 -1.24 17.21
C GLY A 85 33.91 -2.47 16.43
N GLN A 86 32.99 -3.12 15.72
CA GLN A 86 33.31 -4.26 14.83
C GLN A 86 34.38 -3.92 13.80
N ARG A 87 34.25 -2.77 13.13
CA ARG A 87 35.21 -2.37 12.10
C ARG A 87 36.60 -2.19 12.69
N LEU A 88 36.71 -1.49 13.82
CA LEU A 88 37.99 -1.24 14.50
C LEU A 88 38.55 -2.53 15.13
N LEU A 89 37.70 -3.48 15.50
CA LEU A 89 38.10 -4.77 16.06
C LEU A 89 38.98 -5.58 15.10
N TRP A 90 38.75 -5.41 13.78
CA TRP A 90 39.55 -6.07 12.75
C TRP A 90 41.00 -5.58 12.73
N GLU A 91 41.27 -4.33 13.11
CA GLU A 91 42.62 -3.76 13.18
C GLU A 91 43.50 -4.45 14.25
N VAL A 92 42.86 -5.10 15.24
CA VAL A 92 43.53 -5.80 16.35
C VAL A 92 43.38 -7.33 16.25
N GLY A 93 42.92 -7.85 15.10
CA GLY A 93 42.71 -9.28 14.87
C GLY A 93 41.56 -9.88 15.69
N GLY A 94 40.66 -9.04 16.20
CA GLY A 94 39.47 -9.47 16.91
C GLY A 94 38.27 -9.67 15.98
N TYR A 95 37.26 -10.38 16.48
CA TYR A 95 36.00 -10.61 15.79
C TYR A 95 34.85 -10.68 16.79
N VAL A 96 33.64 -10.36 16.32
CA VAL A 96 32.40 -10.59 17.07
C VAL A 96 32.03 -12.05 16.98
N VAL A 97 31.52 -12.59 18.09
CA VAL A 97 30.96 -13.94 18.15
C VAL A 97 29.55 -13.86 18.70
N VAL A 98 28.61 -14.48 17.99
CA VAL A 98 27.23 -14.66 18.42
C VAL A 98 27.13 -15.95 19.24
N TYR A 99 26.59 -15.83 20.46
CA TYR A 99 26.44 -16.90 21.43
C TYR A 99 24.97 -17.38 21.48
N PRO A 100 24.73 -18.66 21.86
CA PRO A 100 23.40 -19.16 22.21
C PRO A 100 22.78 -18.34 23.35
N PRO A 101 21.49 -18.54 23.68
CA PRO A 101 20.83 -17.70 24.69
C PRO A 101 21.51 -17.84 26.05
N THR A 102 21.95 -16.71 26.62
CA THR A 102 22.55 -16.66 27.97
C THR A 102 21.73 -15.86 28.97
N VAL A 103 20.64 -15.24 28.52
CA VAL A 103 19.72 -14.45 29.35
C VAL A 103 18.28 -14.71 28.92
N HIS A 104 17.36 -14.57 29.88
CA HIS A 104 15.91 -14.60 29.63
C HIS A 104 15.33 -13.22 29.94
N ARG A 105 14.63 -12.62 28.97
CA ARG A 105 13.99 -11.31 29.08
C ARG A 105 12.48 -11.48 29.06
N TYR A 106 11.80 -11.07 30.12
CA TYR A 106 10.33 -11.10 30.12
C TYR A 106 9.75 -9.93 29.30
N ASP A 107 8.78 -10.20 28.44
CA ASP A 107 8.02 -9.18 27.69
C ASP A 107 7.07 -8.42 28.65
N ARG A 108 7.62 -7.43 29.34
CA ARG A 108 6.89 -6.52 30.25
C ARG A 108 6.84 -5.07 29.72
N ILE A 109 7.28 -4.87 28.48
CA ILE A 109 7.57 -3.56 27.90
C ILE A 109 6.42 -3.17 26.96
N GLU A 110 5.97 -1.92 27.03
CA GLU A 110 5.30 -1.26 25.89
C GLU A 110 6.37 -1.02 24.83
N ALA A 111 6.32 -1.75 23.72
CA ALA A 111 7.31 -1.57 22.66
C ALA A 111 7.40 -0.13 22.19
N TYR A 112 8.61 0.22 21.75
CA TYR A 112 8.95 1.56 21.32
C TYR A 112 8.45 1.79 19.88
N PRO A 113 8.00 3.01 19.54
CA PRO A 113 7.42 3.29 18.24
C PRO A 113 8.47 3.22 17.11
N PHE A 114 8.07 2.71 15.94
CA PHE A 114 8.92 2.62 14.74
C PHE A 114 9.64 3.93 14.37
N SER A 115 9.06 5.09 14.74
CA SER A 115 9.68 6.39 14.56
C SER A 115 11.06 6.54 15.21
N GLU A 116 11.33 5.82 16.31
CA GLU A 116 12.61 5.83 17.01
C GLU A 116 13.68 4.95 16.33
N GLU A 117 13.25 4.02 15.48
CA GLU A 117 14.12 3.11 14.71
C GLU A 117 14.39 3.60 13.27
N LYS A 118 13.76 4.70 12.85
CA LYS A 118 13.82 5.18 11.46
C LYS A 118 15.25 5.32 10.94
N ASP A 119 16.15 5.82 11.79
CA ASP A 119 17.55 6.03 11.43
C ASP A 119 18.32 4.71 11.20
N LEU A 120 17.94 3.63 11.89
CA LEU A 120 18.50 2.30 11.68
C LEU A 120 18.10 1.75 10.31
N HIS A 121 16.80 1.75 10.00
CA HIS A 121 16.28 1.13 8.78
C HIS A 121 16.73 1.85 7.50
N VAL A 122 16.97 3.16 7.57
CA VAL A 122 17.35 3.96 6.38
C VAL A 122 18.86 3.95 6.14
N ASN A 123 19.70 4.01 7.18
CA ASN A 123 21.13 4.30 7.02
C ASN A 123 22.08 3.12 7.28
N VAL A 124 21.65 2.02 7.91
CA VAL A 124 22.55 0.91 8.29
C VAL A 124 23.21 0.26 7.08
N GLY A 125 22.49 0.09 5.97
CA GLY A 125 23.07 -0.44 4.73
C GLY A 125 24.20 0.44 4.19
N ARG A 126 24.01 1.78 4.20
CA ARG A 126 25.04 2.75 3.80
C ARG A 126 26.25 2.70 4.75
N LEU A 127 25.99 2.62 6.05
CA LEU A 127 27.02 2.54 7.09
C LEU A 127 27.89 1.30 6.92
N ILE A 128 27.29 0.12 6.76
CA ILE A 128 28.04 -1.15 6.61
C ILE A 128 28.95 -1.08 5.38
N ASN A 129 28.41 -0.63 4.25
CA ASN A 129 29.20 -0.48 3.02
C ASN A 129 30.38 0.47 3.21
N TYR A 130 30.16 1.58 3.89
CA TYR A 130 31.20 2.56 4.21
C TYR A 130 32.27 1.98 5.15
N LEU A 131 31.87 1.35 6.26
CA LEU A 131 32.82 0.79 7.22
C LEU A 131 33.68 -0.31 6.59
N ILE A 132 33.10 -1.17 5.73
CA ILE A 132 33.84 -2.21 5.02
C ILE A 132 34.87 -1.60 4.05
N SER A 133 34.53 -0.51 3.36
CA SER A 133 35.43 0.16 2.41
C SER A 133 36.47 1.06 3.08
N TRP A 134 36.19 1.55 4.29
CA TRP A 134 37.06 2.49 5.02
C TRP A 134 38.46 1.94 5.29
N ARG A 135 39.47 2.80 5.12
CA ARG A 135 40.89 2.53 5.34
C ARG A 135 41.53 3.72 6.05
N SER A 136 42.59 3.47 6.81
CA SER A 136 43.33 4.50 7.55
C SER A 136 44.83 4.27 7.50
N ASP A 137 45.58 5.36 7.34
CA ASP A 137 47.03 5.41 7.29
C ASP A 137 47.70 5.52 8.68
N LYS A 138 46.89 5.73 9.74
CA LYS A 138 47.39 5.92 11.11
C LYS A 138 48.07 4.65 11.65
N HIS A 139 49.05 4.85 12.53
CA HIS A 139 49.89 3.77 13.06
C HIS A 139 49.53 3.31 14.48
N ARG A 140 48.69 4.07 15.19
CA ARG A 140 48.19 3.68 16.52
C ARG A 140 46.70 3.39 16.48
N LEU A 141 46.24 2.48 17.33
CA LEU A 141 44.82 2.14 17.41
C LEU A 141 43.98 3.38 17.74
N PHE A 142 44.34 4.15 18.77
CA PHE A 142 43.54 5.30 19.18
C PHE A 142 43.48 6.40 18.12
N GLU A 143 44.53 6.55 17.31
CA GLU A 143 44.51 7.44 16.15
C GLU A 143 43.54 6.94 15.08
N LYS A 144 43.54 5.63 14.78
CA LYS A 144 42.56 5.01 13.86
C LYS A 144 41.13 5.15 14.37
N ILE A 145 40.91 5.02 15.69
CA ILE A 145 39.60 5.19 16.31
C ILE A 145 39.10 6.62 16.08
N LEU A 146 39.92 7.63 16.35
CA LEU A 146 39.56 9.03 16.11
C LEU A 146 39.34 9.34 14.64
N ASP A 147 40.19 8.80 13.77
CA ASP A 147 40.11 8.95 12.32
C ASP A 147 38.78 8.39 11.78
N LEU A 148 38.41 7.16 12.17
CA LEU A 148 37.12 6.59 11.79
C LEU A 148 35.97 7.41 12.37
N SER A 149 36.08 7.85 13.62
CA SER A 149 35.00 8.62 14.24
C SER A 149 34.77 9.97 13.56
N PHE A 150 35.85 10.64 13.17
CA PHE A 150 35.79 11.87 12.38
C PHE A 150 35.16 11.62 11.00
N ALA A 151 35.63 10.59 10.30
CA ALA A 151 35.12 10.25 8.97
C ALA A 151 33.62 9.87 8.99
N MET A 152 33.18 9.17 10.04
CA MET A 152 31.75 8.89 10.24
C MET A 152 30.90 10.14 10.49
N ALA A 153 31.48 11.18 11.11
CA ALA A 153 30.80 12.45 11.30
C ALA A 153 30.69 13.24 9.98
N GLU A 154 31.73 13.23 9.14
CA GLU A 154 31.71 13.86 7.81
C GLU A 154 30.65 13.23 6.89
N GLU A 155 30.50 11.90 6.94
CA GLU A 155 29.48 11.15 6.20
C GLU A 155 28.07 11.23 6.82
N GLY A 156 27.92 11.97 7.92
CA GLY A 156 26.65 12.21 8.59
C GLY A 156 26.03 10.97 9.24
N PHE A 157 26.83 9.99 9.68
CA PHE A 157 26.33 8.87 10.49
C PHE A 157 26.11 9.27 11.96
N TRP A 158 26.86 10.25 12.45
CA TRP A 158 26.69 10.92 13.73
C TRP A 158 27.27 12.34 13.65
N THR A 159 27.35 13.08 14.76
CA THR A 159 27.77 14.48 14.74
C THR A 159 29.18 14.69 15.29
N GLU A 160 29.69 15.92 15.18
CA GLU A 160 30.95 16.36 15.80
C GLU A 160 30.96 16.12 17.34
N LYS A 161 29.79 16.10 17.98
CA LYS A 161 29.65 15.83 19.42
C LYS A 161 30.20 14.44 19.77
N ASP A 162 29.94 13.45 18.94
CA ASP A 162 30.37 12.06 19.15
C ASP A 162 31.87 11.90 18.92
N VAL A 163 32.45 12.70 18.01
CA VAL A 163 33.91 12.78 17.82
C VAL A 163 34.59 13.33 19.08
N LYS A 164 34.04 14.41 19.65
CA LYS A 164 34.55 15.01 20.90
C LYS A 164 34.46 14.03 22.07
N LEU A 165 33.34 13.31 22.18
CA LEU A 165 33.16 12.28 23.21
C LEU A 165 34.09 11.08 23.00
N THR A 166 34.31 10.67 21.75
CA THR A 166 35.30 9.64 21.44
C THR A 166 36.68 10.06 21.94
N ALA A 167 37.10 11.29 21.65
CA ALA A 167 38.38 11.81 22.11
C ALA A 167 38.48 11.84 23.64
N ALA A 168 37.45 12.33 24.32
CA ALA A 168 37.40 12.33 25.79
C ALA A 168 37.51 10.91 26.36
N TRP A 169 36.73 9.97 25.83
CA TRP A 169 36.76 8.57 26.25
C TRP A 169 38.15 7.93 26.09
N LEU A 170 38.81 8.16 24.97
CA LEU A 170 40.17 7.64 24.75
C LEU A 170 41.20 8.27 25.70
N GLN A 171 41.06 9.54 26.06
CA GLN A 171 41.90 10.19 27.06
C GLN A 171 41.68 9.58 28.46
N ASP A 172 40.43 9.32 28.83
CA ASP A 172 40.10 8.67 30.10
C ASP A 172 40.72 7.28 30.19
N LEU A 173 40.69 6.50 29.10
CA LEU A 173 41.36 5.21 29.02
C LEU A 173 42.87 5.31 29.25
N LEU A 174 43.54 6.29 28.63
CA LEU A 174 44.96 6.53 28.85
C LEU A 174 45.24 6.91 30.31
N ALA A 175 44.40 7.78 30.89
CA ALA A 175 44.55 8.26 32.27
C ALA A 175 44.44 7.12 33.30
N VAL A 176 43.56 6.14 33.07
CA VAL A 176 43.43 4.95 33.94
C VAL A 176 44.44 3.84 33.63
N GLY A 177 45.39 4.09 32.72
CA GLY A 177 46.48 3.15 32.41
C GLY A 177 46.09 2.02 31.46
N TYR A 178 44.98 2.17 30.72
CA TYR A 178 44.55 1.19 29.74
C TYR A 178 45.61 0.96 28.66
N GLN A 179 46.00 -0.29 28.44
CA GLN A 179 47.00 -0.66 27.45
C GLN A 179 46.33 -0.90 26.09
N GLN A 180 46.71 -0.09 25.10
CA GLN A 180 46.20 -0.25 23.73
C GLN A 180 46.59 -1.62 23.18
N PRO A 181 45.63 -2.40 22.64
CA PRO A 181 45.93 -3.63 21.93
C PRO A 181 46.89 -3.38 20.76
N ARG A 182 47.77 -4.34 20.49
CA ARG A 182 48.67 -4.27 19.35
C ARG A 182 47.86 -4.38 18.05
N LEU A 183 48.14 -3.48 17.12
CA LEU A 183 47.63 -3.59 15.75
C LEU A 183 48.17 -4.88 15.12
N MET A 184 47.31 -5.60 14.43
CA MET A 184 47.71 -6.70 13.57
C MET A 184 47.90 -6.18 12.15
N SER A 185 49.07 -6.49 11.56
CA SER A 185 49.33 -6.28 10.13
C SER A 185 48.49 -7.28 9.32
N LEU A 186 47.19 -7.03 9.24
CA LEU A 186 46.28 -7.76 8.37
C LEU A 186 46.25 -7.02 7.03
N GLU A 187 46.58 -7.72 5.95
CA GLU A 187 46.44 -7.20 4.59
C GLU A 187 44.95 -7.09 4.23
N LEU A 188 44.30 -6.03 4.72
CA LEU A 188 42.89 -5.66 4.44
C LEU A 188 42.60 -5.46 2.93
N GLY A 189 43.63 -5.54 2.07
CA GLY A 189 43.57 -5.34 0.63
C GLY A 189 44.00 -6.54 -0.24
N ARG A 190 44.40 -7.69 0.33
CA ARG A 190 44.62 -8.89 -0.50
C ARG A 190 43.29 -9.62 -0.73
N PRO A 191 43.03 -10.14 -1.96
CA PRO A 191 42.01 -11.16 -2.15
C PRO A 191 42.32 -12.29 -1.17
N ARG A 192 41.27 -12.79 -0.49
CA ARG A 192 41.40 -13.88 0.49
C ARG A 192 42.29 -14.98 -0.09
N ALA A 193 43.23 -15.51 0.68
CA ALA A 193 43.79 -16.83 0.37
C ALA A 193 42.60 -17.79 0.26
N ASN A 194 42.56 -18.60 -0.80
CA ASN A 194 41.57 -19.67 -0.95
C ASN A 194 41.73 -20.60 0.27
N ILE A 195 40.93 -20.38 1.30
CA ILE A 195 40.76 -21.33 2.40
C ILE A 195 40.24 -22.59 1.72
N GLY A 196 41.00 -23.68 1.79
CA GLY A 196 40.69 -24.92 1.08
C GLY A 196 39.24 -25.35 1.32
N HIS A 197 38.57 -25.82 0.26
CA HIS A 197 37.16 -26.25 0.25
C HIS A 197 36.77 -27.25 1.36
N GLY A 198 37.71 -27.81 2.12
CA GLY A 198 37.46 -28.77 3.20
C GLY A 198 36.95 -28.15 4.52
N ASP A 199 37.25 -26.88 4.82
CA ASP A 199 36.90 -26.26 6.11
C ASP A 199 35.71 -25.28 6.02
N GLN A 200 35.20 -25.02 4.82
CA GLN A 200 33.98 -24.22 4.63
C GLN A 200 32.78 -25.16 4.54
N LYS A 201 31.99 -25.22 5.61
CA LYS A 201 30.58 -25.63 5.47
C LYS A 201 29.79 -24.42 5.04
N GLU A 202 29.24 -24.48 3.83
CA GLU A 202 28.21 -23.54 3.41
C GLU A 202 27.02 -23.68 4.37
N PHE A 203 26.81 -22.67 5.20
CA PHE A 203 25.59 -22.60 6.00
C PHE A 203 24.48 -22.13 5.07
N VAL A 204 23.78 -23.08 4.47
CA VAL A 204 22.50 -22.85 3.81
C VAL A 204 21.45 -22.95 4.91
N PRO A 205 21.00 -21.83 5.51
CA PRO A 205 19.95 -21.90 6.50
C PRO A 205 18.72 -22.52 5.84
N GLN A 206 18.21 -23.60 6.44
CA GLN A 206 16.92 -24.11 6.06
C GLN A 206 15.92 -22.97 6.31
N LYS A 207 15.22 -22.54 5.26
CA LYS A 207 14.21 -21.49 5.37
C LYS A 207 13.00 -22.09 6.08
N LEU A 208 13.01 -22.02 7.41
CA LEU A 208 11.94 -22.53 8.25
C LEU A 208 10.77 -21.53 8.22
N PRO A 209 9.50 -21.99 8.21
CA PRO A 209 8.35 -21.11 8.34
C PRO A 209 8.46 -20.33 9.66
N SER A 210 8.03 -19.06 9.67
CA SER A 210 8.15 -18.12 10.79
C SER A 210 7.53 -18.63 12.10
N VAL A 211 6.62 -19.61 12.02
CA VAL A 211 6.07 -20.40 13.13
C VAL A 211 7.18 -21.00 14.02
N HIS A 212 8.40 -21.19 13.50
CA HIS A 212 9.54 -21.69 14.27
C HIS A 212 10.07 -20.73 15.35
N LEU A 213 9.71 -19.45 15.34
CA LEU A 213 9.97 -18.55 16.47
C LEU A 213 8.85 -18.58 17.53
N GLY A 214 7.92 -19.54 17.45
CA GLY A 214 6.81 -19.67 18.40
C GLY A 214 5.76 -18.58 18.25
N VAL A 215 5.72 -17.90 17.10
CA VAL A 215 4.73 -16.87 16.79
C VAL A 215 3.79 -17.39 15.71
N GLU A 216 2.49 -17.46 16.02
CA GLU A 216 1.49 -17.72 15.00
C GLU A 216 1.53 -16.61 13.94
N GLU A 217 1.67 -17.01 12.67
CA GLU A 217 1.41 -16.12 11.56
C GLU A 217 -0.08 -15.80 11.54
N THR A 218 -0.45 -14.59 11.94
CA THR A 218 -1.73 -13.98 11.51
C THR A 218 -1.62 -13.70 10.01
N GLY A 219 -1.62 -14.78 9.21
CA GLY A 219 -1.37 -14.80 7.77
C GLY A 219 -2.43 -14.08 6.93
N THR A 220 -3.53 -13.65 7.55
CA THR A 220 -4.58 -12.83 6.92
C THR A 220 -4.12 -11.39 6.71
N VAL A 221 -3.50 -10.76 7.71
CA VAL A 221 -3.20 -9.31 7.69
C VAL A 221 -2.20 -8.93 6.58
N ASN A 222 -1.17 -9.74 6.32
CA ASN A 222 -0.20 -9.44 5.25
C ASN A 222 -0.79 -9.58 3.84
N TYR A 223 -1.64 -10.59 3.60
CA TYR A 223 -2.30 -10.78 2.30
C TYR A 223 -3.36 -9.69 2.06
N GLU A 224 -4.14 -9.38 3.08
CA GLU A 224 -5.18 -8.35 3.07
C GLU A 224 -4.59 -6.96 2.84
N ILE A 225 -3.52 -6.59 3.56
CA ILE A 225 -2.81 -5.32 3.34
C ILE A 225 -2.17 -5.29 1.95
N SER A 226 -1.61 -6.40 1.48
CA SER A 226 -1.06 -6.49 0.11
C SER A 226 -2.13 -6.28 -0.96
N ASN A 227 -3.32 -6.85 -0.76
CA ASN A 227 -4.48 -6.63 -1.63
C ASN A 227 -4.95 -5.18 -1.60
N LEU A 228 -5.03 -4.56 -0.41
CA LEU A 228 -5.38 -3.16 -0.26
C LEU A 228 -4.41 -2.24 -1.01
N ILE A 229 -3.10 -2.48 -0.87
CA ILE A 229 -2.05 -1.76 -1.61
C ILE A 229 -2.24 -1.96 -3.12
N ARG A 230 -2.54 -3.19 -3.57
CA ARG A 230 -2.77 -3.50 -4.98
C ARG A 230 -4.00 -2.75 -5.52
N TRP A 231 -5.12 -2.76 -4.82
CA TRP A 231 -6.33 -2.03 -5.22
C TRP A 231 -6.09 -0.52 -5.27
N ARG A 232 -5.44 0.05 -4.24
CA ARG A 232 -5.05 1.47 -4.23
C ARG A 232 -4.12 1.83 -5.37
N LYS A 233 -3.16 0.96 -5.71
CA LYS A 233 -2.27 1.18 -6.86
C LYS A 233 -3.03 1.15 -8.18
N THR A 234 -4.05 0.30 -8.31
CA THR A 234 -4.84 0.15 -9.54
C THR A 234 -5.91 1.23 -9.72
N PHE A 235 -6.55 1.68 -8.64
CA PHE A 235 -7.73 2.56 -8.69
C PHE A 235 -7.54 3.90 -7.99
N GLY A 236 -6.42 4.12 -7.31
CA GLY A 236 -6.17 5.35 -6.56
C GLY A 236 -6.19 6.62 -7.42
N ASN A 237 -5.88 6.52 -8.71
CA ASN A 237 -5.97 7.65 -9.66
C ASN A 237 -7.26 7.66 -10.50
N VAL A 238 -8.22 6.77 -10.21
CA VAL A 238 -9.57 6.81 -10.77
C VAL A 238 -10.44 7.64 -9.83
N VAL A 239 -11.26 8.52 -10.39
CA VAL A 239 -12.25 9.29 -9.62
C VAL A 239 -13.55 8.51 -9.61
N LEU A 240 -14.02 8.14 -8.42
CA LEU A 240 -15.34 7.56 -8.23
C LEU A 240 -16.37 8.68 -8.07
N ILE A 241 -17.38 8.71 -8.92
CA ILE A 241 -18.52 9.62 -8.86
C ILE A 241 -19.74 8.81 -8.44
N MET A 242 -20.23 9.04 -7.23
CA MET A 242 -21.39 8.36 -6.69
C MET A 242 -22.61 9.28 -6.71
N HIS A 243 -23.73 8.80 -7.24
CA HIS A 243 -25.02 9.49 -7.16
C HIS A 243 -25.88 8.85 -6.07
N CYS A 244 -26.28 9.65 -5.08
CA CYS A 244 -27.12 9.26 -3.97
C CYS A 244 -28.55 9.79 -4.14
N ASN A 245 -29.51 8.87 -4.22
CA ASN A 245 -30.94 9.18 -4.21
C ASN A 245 -31.52 9.16 -2.78
N GLY A 246 -30.87 8.45 -1.86
CA GLY A 246 -31.29 8.34 -0.46
C GLY A 246 -30.94 9.54 0.44
N PRO A 247 -31.27 9.47 1.75
CA PRO A 247 -30.96 10.53 2.72
C PRO A 247 -29.46 10.67 2.92
N VAL A 248 -28.91 11.71 2.30
CA VAL A 248 -27.48 11.98 2.19
C VAL A 248 -26.86 12.30 3.56
N GLU A 249 -27.65 12.81 4.50
CA GLU A 249 -27.20 13.20 5.84
C GLU A 249 -26.68 12.00 6.66
N ARG A 250 -27.02 10.78 6.25
CA ARG A 250 -26.65 9.55 6.96
C ARG A 250 -25.66 8.70 6.16
N THR A 251 -25.84 8.59 4.85
CA THR A 251 -25.12 7.59 4.05
C THR A 251 -23.90 8.12 3.30
N ALA A 252 -23.79 9.44 3.07
CA ALA A 252 -22.68 9.98 2.26
C ALA A 252 -21.30 9.78 2.91
N LEU A 253 -21.20 9.92 4.23
CA LEU A 253 -19.94 9.65 4.93
C LEU A 253 -19.58 8.17 4.85
N GLU A 254 -20.56 7.28 5.03
CA GLU A 254 -20.41 5.82 4.96
C GLU A 254 -19.89 5.38 3.58
N TRP A 255 -20.47 5.92 2.50
CA TRP A 255 -20.00 5.66 1.13
C TRP A 255 -18.57 6.17 0.89
N ARG A 256 -18.21 7.35 1.41
CA ARG A 256 -16.83 7.84 1.36
C ARG A 256 -15.88 6.98 2.17
N LEU A 257 -16.31 6.48 3.34
CA LEU A 257 -15.50 5.59 4.17
C LEU A 257 -15.25 4.25 3.48
N LEU A 258 -16.27 3.66 2.85
CA LEU A 258 -16.14 2.41 2.10
C LEU A 258 -15.20 2.56 0.90
N TYR A 259 -15.55 3.44 -0.05
CA TYR A 259 -14.83 3.51 -1.32
C TYR A 259 -13.57 4.38 -1.25
N GLY A 260 -13.49 5.34 -0.32
CA GLY A 260 -12.30 6.17 -0.09
C GLY A 260 -11.09 5.39 0.42
N ARG A 261 -11.30 4.14 0.87
CA ARG A 261 -10.21 3.19 1.12
C ARG A 261 -9.45 2.83 -0.15
N ILE A 262 -10.08 2.88 -1.31
CA ILE A 262 -9.52 2.40 -2.58
C ILE A 262 -9.29 3.56 -3.54
N PHE A 263 -10.31 4.38 -3.75
CA PHE A 263 -10.28 5.54 -4.63
C PHE A 263 -9.81 6.76 -3.82
N ARG A 264 -8.76 7.45 -4.28
CA ARG A 264 -8.26 8.65 -3.59
C ARG A 264 -9.29 9.78 -3.61
N SER A 265 -10.12 9.82 -4.65
CA SER A 265 -11.14 10.84 -4.86
C SER A 265 -12.50 10.17 -5.02
N VAL A 266 -13.42 10.46 -4.09
CA VAL A 266 -14.83 10.05 -4.15
C VAL A 266 -15.70 11.30 -4.15
N VAL A 267 -16.33 11.58 -5.28
CA VAL A 267 -17.27 12.69 -5.47
C VAL A 267 -18.68 12.16 -5.25
N ILE A 268 -19.46 12.81 -4.40
CA ILE A 268 -20.86 12.44 -4.16
C ILE A 268 -21.77 13.52 -4.74
N LEU A 269 -22.77 13.10 -5.51
CA LEU A 269 -23.85 13.91 -6.05
C LEU A 269 -25.18 13.49 -5.44
N SER A 270 -26.09 14.44 -5.25
CA SER A 270 -27.47 14.18 -4.84
C SER A 270 -28.41 15.24 -5.40
N GLU A 271 -29.72 15.08 -5.23
CA GLU A 271 -30.70 16.08 -5.67
C GLU A 271 -30.55 17.44 -4.96
N LYS A 272 -30.02 17.46 -3.73
CA LYS A 272 -29.86 18.67 -2.92
C LYS A 272 -28.41 18.83 -2.51
N LYS A 273 -27.83 19.97 -2.86
CA LYS A 273 -26.49 20.36 -2.42
C LYS A 273 -26.41 20.39 -0.89
N ASP A 274 -25.38 19.76 -0.35
CA ASP A 274 -25.01 19.86 1.07
C ASP A 274 -23.54 20.27 1.17
N VAL A 275 -23.28 21.48 1.67
CA VAL A 275 -21.93 22.03 1.75
C VAL A 275 -21.14 21.40 2.88
N ASP A 276 -21.79 21.10 4.01
CA ASP A 276 -21.16 20.56 5.20
C ASP A 276 -20.69 19.12 4.97
N LEU A 277 -21.46 18.36 4.19
CA LEU A 277 -21.12 17.00 3.78
C LEU A 277 -20.35 16.95 2.45
N VAL A 278 -19.97 18.08 1.86
CA VAL A 278 -19.22 18.16 0.58
C VAL A 278 -19.93 17.40 -0.56
N VAL A 279 -21.25 17.53 -0.64
CA VAL A 279 -22.10 16.87 -1.65
C VAL A 279 -22.49 17.86 -2.73
N GLY A 280 -22.22 17.50 -3.99
CA GLY A 280 -22.63 18.27 -5.16
C GLY A 280 -24.10 18.06 -5.52
N GLU A 281 -24.68 19.05 -6.17
CA GLU A 281 -26.02 18.91 -6.75
C GLU A 281 -25.93 18.19 -8.10
N GLY A 282 -26.83 17.23 -8.31
CA GLY A 282 -26.98 16.50 -9.56
C GLY A 282 -28.30 15.75 -9.61
N HIS A 283 -29.15 16.08 -10.57
CA HIS A 283 -30.38 15.31 -10.84
C HIS A 283 -30.04 14.02 -11.59
N LEU A 284 -30.50 12.87 -11.09
CA LEU A 284 -30.15 11.56 -11.66
C LEU A 284 -30.54 11.45 -13.14
N ASP A 285 -31.72 11.95 -13.49
CA ASP A 285 -32.25 11.92 -14.85
C ASP A 285 -31.33 12.63 -15.85
N TYR A 286 -30.46 13.53 -15.38
CA TYR A 286 -29.53 14.31 -16.19
C TYR A 286 -28.11 14.33 -15.60
N ALA A 287 -27.69 13.30 -14.85
CA ALA A 287 -26.43 13.37 -14.10
C ALA A 287 -25.21 13.55 -15.03
N TYR A 288 -25.30 13.06 -16.28
CA TYR A 288 -24.29 13.26 -17.32
C TYR A 288 -23.96 14.73 -17.59
N ARG A 289 -24.89 15.67 -17.36
CA ARG A 289 -24.66 17.12 -17.52
C ARG A 289 -23.73 17.71 -16.47
N TYR A 290 -23.59 17.05 -15.32
CA TYR A 290 -22.74 17.49 -14.22
C TYR A 290 -21.31 16.93 -14.31
N LEU A 291 -21.12 15.87 -15.11
CA LEU A 291 -19.83 15.19 -15.25
C LEU A 291 -18.72 16.06 -15.86
N PRO A 292 -18.94 16.88 -16.90
CA PRO A 292 -17.88 17.73 -17.49
C PRO A 292 -17.17 18.60 -16.45
N LYS A 293 -17.93 19.21 -15.54
CA LYS A 293 -17.36 20.04 -14.47
C LYS A 293 -16.49 19.24 -13.51
N ILE A 294 -16.86 17.99 -13.23
CA ILE A 294 -16.05 17.08 -12.41
C ILE A 294 -14.80 16.67 -13.17
N PHE A 295 -14.90 16.39 -14.47
CA PHE A 295 -13.78 16.03 -15.31
C PHE A 295 -12.69 17.11 -15.33
N ASP A 296 -13.10 18.37 -15.46
CA ASP A 296 -12.18 19.52 -15.42
C ASP A 296 -11.49 19.68 -14.06
N GLN A 297 -12.20 19.42 -12.96
CA GLN A 297 -11.64 19.48 -11.60
C GLN A 297 -10.56 18.43 -11.34
N PHE A 298 -10.64 17.28 -12.02
CA PHE A 298 -9.73 16.15 -11.84
C PHE A 298 -9.00 15.80 -13.14
N SER A 299 -8.41 16.80 -13.80
CA SER A 299 -7.73 16.64 -15.09
C SER A 299 -6.53 15.68 -15.10
N SER A 300 -5.97 15.35 -13.93
CA SER A 300 -4.89 14.37 -13.78
C SER A 300 -5.36 12.92 -13.52
N ALA A 301 -6.67 12.68 -13.48
CA ALA A 301 -7.24 11.35 -13.26
C ALA A 301 -6.96 10.42 -14.44
N GLU A 302 -6.90 9.12 -14.16
CA GLU A 302 -6.78 8.07 -15.19
C GLU A 302 -8.13 7.77 -15.88
N GLY A 303 -9.22 8.06 -15.18
CA GLY A 303 -10.58 8.01 -15.70
C GLY A 303 -11.60 8.16 -14.58
N PHE A 304 -12.87 8.04 -14.95
CA PHE A 304 -14.00 8.34 -14.08
C PHE A 304 -14.97 7.18 -14.04
N LEU A 305 -15.28 6.70 -12.83
CA LEU A 305 -16.22 5.62 -12.59
C LEU A 305 -17.49 6.20 -11.96
N PHE A 306 -18.63 6.07 -12.64
CA PHE A 306 -19.93 6.50 -12.12
C PHE A 306 -20.66 5.31 -11.49
N VAL A 307 -21.24 5.51 -10.30
CA VAL A 307 -22.02 4.51 -9.55
C VAL A 307 -23.25 5.13 -8.91
N GLN A 308 -24.41 4.47 -8.95
CA GLN A 308 -25.58 4.84 -8.12
C GLN A 308 -25.54 4.15 -6.74
N ASP A 309 -26.11 4.80 -5.72
CA ASP A 309 -26.16 4.32 -4.33
C ASP A 309 -26.95 3.01 -4.11
N ASN A 310 -27.75 2.60 -5.08
CA ASN A 310 -28.44 1.31 -5.13
C ASN A 310 -27.62 0.20 -5.81
N THR A 311 -26.35 0.44 -6.11
CA THR A 311 -25.46 -0.48 -6.84
C THR A 311 -24.16 -0.64 -6.08
N ILE A 312 -23.87 -1.87 -5.64
CA ILE A 312 -22.64 -2.17 -4.89
C ILE A 312 -21.54 -2.56 -5.84
N LEU A 313 -20.39 -1.90 -5.71
CA LEU A 313 -19.21 -2.14 -6.51
C LEU A 313 -18.20 -2.99 -5.73
N ASN A 314 -17.97 -4.21 -6.21
CA ASN A 314 -16.97 -5.11 -5.66
C ASN A 314 -15.63 -4.86 -6.34
N TYR A 315 -14.93 -3.80 -5.92
CA TYR A 315 -13.70 -3.32 -6.56
C TYR A 315 -12.60 -4.39 -6.71
N TRP A 316 -12.58 -5.40 -5.83
CA TRP A 316 -11.62 -6.51 -5.92
C TRP A 316 -11.77 -7.37 -7.19
N ASN A 317 -12.97 -7.42 -7.77
CA ASN A 317 -13.24 -8.13 -9.02
C ASN A 317 -12.90 -7.32 -10.28
N LEU A 318 -12.50 -6.05 -10.13
CA LEU A 318 -12.20 -5.16 -11.25
C LEU A 318 -10.70 -5.10 -11.58
N LEU A 319 -9.85 -5.83 -10.85
CA LEU A 319 -8.39 -5.77 -11.00
C LEU A 319 -7.88 -6.11 -12.41
N GLN A 320 -8.66 -6.88 -13.18
CA GLN A 320 -8.33 -7.28 -14.55
C GLN A 320 -8.95 -6.38 -15.63
N ALA A 321 -9.71 -5.35 -15.22
CA ALA A 321 -10.38 -4.46 -16.15
C ALA A 321 -9.38 -3.61 -16.93
N ASP A 322 -9.59 -3.51 -18.24
CA ASP A 322 -8.81 -2.63 -19.10
C ASP A 322 -9.31 -1.19 -18.95
N LYS A 323 -8.60 -0.40 -18.14
CA LYS A 323 -8.88 1.02 -17.90
C LYS A 323 -8.65 1.91 -19.13
N THR A 324 -8.22 1.35 -20.27
CA THR A 324 -8.17 2.10 -21.54
C THR A 324 -9.49 2.02 -22.31
N LYS A 325 -10.43 1.16 -21.89
CA LYS A 325 -11.72 0.93 -22.56
C LYS A 325 -12.89 1.51 -21.78
N LEU A 326 -14.01 1.70 -22.46
CA LEU A 326 -15.29 2.03 -21.84
C LEU A 326 -15.85 0.82 -21.11
N TRP A 327 -16.40 1.03 -19.91
CA TRP A 327 -17.09 -0.03 -19.16
C TRP A 327 -18.55 0.37 -19.01
N ILE A 328 -19.46 -0.53 -19.40
CA ILE A 328 -20.90 -0.34 -19.25
C ILE A 328 -21.56 -1.71 -19.23
N THR A 329 -22.82 -1.80 -18.78
CA THR A 329 -23.57 -3.04 -18.61
C THR A 329 -24.24 -3.54 -19.90
N ASN A 330 -23.60 -3.35 -21.07
CA ASN A 330 -24.22 -3.61 -22.38
C ASN A 330 -24.55 -5.09 -22.65
N LYS A 331 -23.91 -6.04 -21.96
CA LYS A 331 -24.24 -7.47 -22.05
C LYS A 331 -25.01 -8.02 -20.85
N VAL A 332 -25.37 -7.16 -19.91
CA VAL A 332 -26.16 -7.56 -18.74
C VAL A 332 -27.63 -7.57 -19.14
N SER A 333 -28.26 -8.75 -19.03
CA SER A 333 -29.68 -8.93 -19.35
C SER A 333 -30.56 -7.99 -18.51
N GLU A 334 -31.59 -7.41 -19.12
CA GLU A 334 -32.53 -6.44 -18.52
C GLU A 334 -31.96 -5.05 -18.18
N SER A 335 -30.64 -4.88 -18.16
CA SER A 335 -29.97 -3.58 -17.98
C SER A 335 -29.85 -2.83 -19.31
N TRP A 336 -29.50 -3.54 -20.39
CA TRP A 336 -29.39 -3.00 -21.74
C TRP A 336 -30.49 -3.58 -22.64
N SER A 337 -31.29 -2.72 -23.26
CA SER A 337 -32.39 -3.12 -24.14
C SER A 337 -32.51 -2.20 -25.36
N SER A 338 -32.88 -2.79 -26.48
CA SER A 338 -33.26 -2.07 -27.69
C SER A 338 -34.77 -2.12 -27.82
N ILE A 339 -35.43 -0.95 -27.76
CA ILE A 339 -36.89 -0.85 -27.77
C ILE A 339 -37.33 -0.24 -29.10
N LEU A 340 -38.29 -0.90 -29.75
CA LEU A 340 -38.96 -0.39 -30.95
C LEU A 340 -39.94 0.71 -30.55
N THR A 341 -39.76 1.91 -31.11
CA THR A 341 -40.70 3.01 -30.90
C THR A 341 -41.89 2.90 -31.86
N ASN A 342 -43.12 2.93 -31.33
CA ASN A 342 -44.34 2.71 -32.11
C ASN A 342 -44.81 3.92 -32.94
N GLY A 343 -44.11 5.06 -32.89
CA GLY A 343 -44.41 6.23 -33.71
C GLY A 343 -45.60 7.08 -33.24
N GLU A 344 -46.19 6.77 -32.08
CA GLU A 344 -47.18 7.64 -31.43
C GLU A 344 -46.48 8.78 -30.66
N ASP A 345 -46.89 10.03 -30.92
CA ASP A 345 -46.25 11.27 -30.42
C ASP A 345 -46.34 11.49 -28.90
N SER A 346 -47.21 10.76 -28.20
CA SER A 346 -47.46 10.96 -26.76
C SER A 346 -46.65 10.05 -25.83
N ASP A 347 -45.97 9.03 -26.35
CA ASP A 347 -45.19 8.10 -25.54
C ASP A 347 -43.79 8.67 -25.22
N TRP A 348 -43.35 8.56 -23.97
CA TRP A 348 -42.07 9.09 -23.49
C TRP A 348 -40.89 8.56 -24.31
N LEU A 349 -40.95 7.28 -24.70
CA LEU A 349 -39.94 6.62 -25.53
C LEU A 349 -39.80 7.26 -26.91
N SER A 350 -40.92 7.56 -27.58
CA SER A 350 -40.93 8.24 -28.87
C SER A 350 -40.31 9.64 -28.78
N GLN A 351 -40.57 10.36 -27.69
CA GLN A 351 -40.00 11.69 -27.46
C GLN A 351 -38.48 11.63 -27.26
N GLN A 352 -37.99 10.68 -26.46
CA GLN A 352 -36.56 10.44 -26.26
C GLN A 352 -35.86 10.07 -27.57
N ALA A 353 -36.44 9.18 -28.37
CA ALA A 353 -35.87 8.78 -29.66
C ALA A 353 -35.75 9.95 -30.65
N ARG A 354 -36.76 10.83 -30.72
CA ARG A 354 -36.70 12.04 -31.56
C ARG A 354 -35.58 12.99 -31.12
N MET A 355 -35.38 13.16 -29.81
CA MET A 355 -34.30 13.98 -29.29
C MET A 355 -32.93 13.38 -29.59
N VAL A 356 -32.78 12.06 -29.45
CA VAL A 356 -31.54 11.34 -29.83
C VAL A 356 -31.24 11.54 -31.31
N GLN A 357 -32.21 11.32 -32.21
CA GLN A 357 -32.01 11.55 -33.64
C GLN A 357 -31.57 12.98 -33.96
N LYS A 358 -32.17 13.98 -33.27
CA LYS A 358 -31.77 15.37 -33.40
C LYS A 358 -30.30 15.56 -32.99
N VAL A 359 -29.88 15.02 -31.85
CA VAL A 359 -28.46 15.09 -31.41
C VAL A 359 -27.53 14.38 -32.39
N VAL A 360 -27.86 13.15 -32.79
CA VAL A 360 -27.05 12.35 -33.74
C VAL A 360 -26.87 13.09 -35.07
N SER A 361 -27.90 13.78 -35.57
CA SER A 361 -27.80 14.57 -36.81
C SER A 361 -26.83 15.76 -36.71
N MET A 362 -26.58 16.26 -35.49
CA MET A 362 -25.66 17.36 -35.20
C MET A 362 -24.24 16.90 -34.84
N MET A 363 -24.03 15.60 -34.59
CA MET A 363 -22.72 15.05 -34.24
C MET A 363 -21.72 15.16 -35.42
N PRO A 364 -20.42 15.33 -35.14
CA PRO A 364 -19.35 15.07 -36.11
C PRO A 364 -19.48 13.73 -36.83
N ALA A 365 -18.97 13.67 -38.07
CA ALA A 365 -19.13 12.50 -38.94
C ALA A 365 -18.61 11.19 -38.33
N HIS A 366 -17.52 11.24 -37.56
CA HIS A 366 -16.95 10.04 -36.94
C HIS A 366 -17.88 9.42 -35.88
N PHE A 367 -18.48 10.23 -35.01
CA PHE A 367 -19.48 9.76 -34.03
C PHE A 367 -20.76 9.23 -34.71
N GLN A 368 -21.20 9.87 -35.80
CA GLN A 368 -22.37 9.39 -36.55
C GLN A 368 -22.14 8.00 -37.16
N VAL A 369 -20.94 7.73 -37.68
CA VAL A 369 -20.58 6.43 -38.25
C VAL A 369 -20.62 5.36 -37.16
N SER A 370 -19.94 5.60 -36.03
CA SER A 370 -19.95 4.65 -34.89
C SER A 370 -21.35 4.38 -34.35
N TYR A 371 -22.18 5.42 -34.20
CA TYR A 371 -23.57 5.27 -33.77
C TYR A 371 -24.39 4.41 -34.76
N LYS A 372 -24.28 4.68 -36.07
CA LYS A 372 -25.02 3.97 -37.12
C LYS A 372 -24.60 2.52 -37.31
N GLU A 373 -23.33 2.20 -37.09
CA GLU A 373 -22.84 0.80 -37.09
C GLU A 373 -23.50 -0.05 -36.00
N THR A 374 -24.02 0.59 -34.96
CA THR A 374 -24.62 -0.09 -33.80
C THR A 374 -26.14 -0.09 -33.82
N SER A 375 -26.76 0.90 -34.48
CA SER A 375 -28.21 1.03 -34.60
C SER A 375 -28.65 0.75 -36.04
N ASP A 376 -28.99 -0.51 -36.32
CA ASP A 376 -29.44 -1.00 -37.64
C ASP A 376 -30.75 -0.36 -38.15
N ASN A 377 -31.46 0.44 -37.33
CA ASN A 377 -32.74 1.03 -37.72
C ASN A 377 -33.05 2.31 -36.94
N ASP A 378 -33.47 3.39 -37.62
CA ASP A 378 -33.80 4.69 -37.02
C ASP A 378 -34.92 4.63 -35.95
N LYS A 379 -35.64 3.50 -35.85
CA LYS A 379 -36.77 3.27 -34.93
C LYS A 379 -36.39 2.55 -33.63
N ASN A 380 -35.13 2.17 -33.45
CA ASN A 380 -34.66 1.45 -32.28
C ASN A 380 -33.99 2.41 -31.29
N LEU A 381 -34.57 2.56 -30.10
CA LEU A 381 -33.98 3.33 -29.01
C LEU A 381 -33.20 2.40 -28.08
N LEU A 382 -31.92 2.69 -27.90
CA LEU A 382 -31.08 2.00 -26.92
C LEU A 382 -31.32 2.59 -25.53
N ILE A 383 -31.67 1.72 -24.59
CA ILE A 383 -31.85 2.07 -23.18
C ILE A 383 -30.91 1.23 -22.34
N CYS A 384 -30.11 1.93 -21.55
CA CYS A 384 -29.25 1.35 -20.54
C CYS A 384 -29.67 1.90 -19.18
N SER A 385 -29.83 1.03 -18.20
CA SER A 385 -30.20 1.42 -16.85
C SER A 385 -29.17 2.36 -16.18
N SER A 386 -27.92 2.34 -16.67
CA SER A 386 -26.86 3.36 -16.46
C SER A 386 -26.52 3.62 -14.99
N GLU A 387 -26.58 2.59 -14.16
CA GLU A 387 -26.19 2.66 -12.75
C GLU A 387 -24.69 2.61 -12.52
N LEU A 388 -23.96 2.02 -13.46
CA LEU A 388 -22.53 1.80 -13.37
C LEU A 388 -21.89 1.93 -14.75
N PHE A 389 -20.94 2.85 -14.89
CA PHE A 389 -20.13 2.96 -16.11
C PHE A 389 -18.79 3.64 -15.84
N TYR A 390 -17.80 3.38 -16.70
CA TYR A 390 -16.47 3.98 -16.63
C TYR A 390 -16.09 4.66 -17.95
N VAL A 391 -15.52 5.85 -17.84
CA VAL A 391 -14.98 6.62 -18.97
C VAL A 391 -13.46 6.82 -18.76
N PRO A 392 -12.60 6.32 -19.66
CA PRO A 392 -11.16 6.50 -19.57
C PRO A 392 -10.75 7.94 -19.93
N GLN A 393 -9.66 8.44 -19.34
CA GLN A 393 -9.22 9.83 -19.53
C GLN A 393 -9.09 10.24 -21.00
N ARG A 394 -8.65 9.32 -21.87
CA ARG A 394 -8.46 9.58 -23.31
C ARG A 394 -9.74 9.94 -24.06
N LEU A 395 -10.92 9.52 -23.55
CA LEU A 395 -12.22 9.73 -24.19
C LEU A 395 -13.01 10.89 -23.55
N ILE A 396 -12.44 11.58 -22.56
CA ILE A 396 -13.15 12.61 -21.80
C ILE A 396 -13.47 13.83 -22.67
N SER A 397 -12.55 14.27 -23.52
CA SER A 397 -12.79 15.40 -24.44
C SER A 397 -13.99 15.12 -25.35
N ASP A 398 -14.01 13.93 -25.96
CA ASP A 398 -15.06 13.49 -26.87
C ASP A 398 -16.40 13.33 -26.13
N PHE A 399 -16.38 12.77 -24.91
CA PHE A 399 -17.57 12.66 -24.07
C PHE A 399 -18.16 14.04 -23.75
N VAL A 400 -17.31 15.02 -23.39
CA VAL A 400 -17.75 16.39 -23.10
C VAL A 400 -18.34 17.07 -24.34
N GLU A 401 -17.75 16.85 -25.53
CA GLU A 401 -18.32 17.33 -26.79
C GLU A 401 -19.73 16.78 -27.02
N LEU A 402 -19.94 15.47 -26.83
CA LEU A 402 -21.24 14.83 -26.97
C LEU A 402 -22.27 15.36 -25.96
N VAL A 403 -21.86 15.59 -24.70
CA VAL A 403 -22.73 16.20 -23.68
C VAL A 403 -23.14 17.62 -24.10
N ASN A 404 -22.21 18.41 -24.63
CA ASN A 404 -22.50 19.78 -25.08
C ASN A 404 -23.48 19.81 -26.27
N LEU A 405 -23.46 18.81 -27.15
CA LEU A 405 -24.40 18.69 -28.27
C LEU A 405 -25.84 18.39 -27.84
N VAL A 406 -26.05 17.81 -26.65
CA VAL A 406 -27.40 17.63 -26.11
C VAL A 406 -28.05 18.98 -25.80
N GLY A 407 -27.26 19.94 -25.31
CA GLY A 407 -27.73 21.29 -24.96
C GLY A 407 -28.91 21.25 -23.99
N ASP A 408 -29.99 21.93 -24.36
CA ASP A 408 -31.20 22.04 -23.55
C ASP A 408 -32.16 20.85 -23.68
N LEU A 409 -31.86 19.87 -24.55
CA LEU A 409 -32.75 18.71 -24.77
C LEU A 409 -32.83 17.82 -23.53
N GLU A 410 -34.04 17.53 -23.06
CA GLU A 410 -34.33 16.71 -21.89
C GLU A 410 -34.18 15.20 -22.16
N ILE A 411 -33.00 14.80 -22.65
CA ILE A 411 -32.65 13.39 -22.84
C ILE A 411 -32.30 12.79 -21.48
N HIS A 412 -33.04 11.76 -21.07
CA HIS A 412 -32.84 11.08 -19.80
C HIS A 412 -31.52 10.30 -19.81
N GLN A 413 -30.83 10.20 -18.67
CA GLN A 413 -29.53 9.54 -18.52
C GLN A 413 -29.51 8.12 -19.10
N LYS A 414 -30.57 7.36 -18.86
CA LYS A 414 -30.75 5.99 -19.40
C LYS A 414 -30.71 5.89 -20.93
N VAL A 415 -30.89 7.00 -21.62
CA VAL A 415 -30.85 7.12 -23.09
C VAL A 415 -29.59 7.86 -23.53
N ALA A 416 -29.20 8.92 -22.82
CA ALA A 416 -28.03 9.73 -23.15
C ALA A 416 -26.71 8.93 -23.04
N ILE A 417 -26.51 8.20 -21.94
CA ILE A 417 -25.28 7.43 -21.72
C ILE A 417 -25.06 6.35 -22.78
N PRO A 418 -26.02 5.46 -23.11
CA PRO A 418 -25.80 4.48 -24.17
C PRO A 418 -25.57 5.16 -25.52
N MET A 419 -26.28 6.26 -25.83
CA MET A 419 -26.02 7.06 -27.03
C MET A 419 -24.57 7.55 -27.07
N PHE A 420 -24.04 8.11 -25.98
CA PHE A 420 -22.65 8.57 -25.94
C PHE A 420 -21.68 7.40 -26.13
N PHE A 421 -21.89 6.29 -25.42
CA PHE A 421 -20.97 5.16 -25.45
C PHE A 421 -20.86 4.53 -26.84
N VAL A 422 -21.98 4.28 -27.52
CA VAL A 422 -21.95 3.73 -28.90
C VAL A 422 -21.50 4.74 -29.94
N SER A 423 -21.54 6.05 -29.62
CA SER A 423 -20.95 7.08 -30.48
C SER A 423 -19.44 7.15 -30.32
N LEU A 424 -18.92 6.90 -29.10
CA LEU A 424 -17.49 6.96 -28.78
C LEU A 424 -16.71 5.73 -29.27
N ASP A 425 -17.29 4.54 -29.15
CA ASP A 425 -16.65 3.29 -29.59
C ASP A 425 -17.70 2.19 -29.84
N SER A 426 -17.31 1.16 -30.60
CA SER A 426 -18.16 0.00 -30.86
C SER A 426 -18.36 -0.82 -29.59
N PRO A 427 -19.58 -1.37 -29.31
CA PRO A 427 -19.80 -2.24 -28.16
C PRO A 427 -18.91 -3.49 -28.09
N GLN A 428 -18.31 -3.90 -29.21
CA GLN A 428 -17.35 -5.00 -29.25
C GLN A 428 -16.00 -4.64 -28.60
N ASN A 429 -15.69 -3.35 -28.53
CA ASN A 429 -14.46 -2.81 -27.95
C ASN A 429 -14.61 -2.42 -26.47
N PHE A 430 -15.82 -2.48 -25.91
CA PHE A 430 -16.04 -2.24 -24.48
C PHE A 430 -15.40 -3.35 -23.65
N ASP A 431 -14.98 -3.02 -22.44
CA ASP A 431 -14.43 -4.02 -21.53
C ASP A 431 -15.55 -4.90 -20.95
N PRO A 432 -15.41 -6.23 -20.97
CA PRO A 432 -16.44 -7.16 -20.47
C PRO A 432 -16.47 -7.28 -18.94
N VAL A 433 -15.70 -6.49 -18.18
CA VAL A 433 -15.59 -6.62 -16.72
C VAL A 433 -16.95 -6.57 -16.03
N LEU A 434 -17.92 -5.81 -16.57
CA LEU A 434 -19.27 -5.67 -15.99
C LEU A 434 -20.27 -6.72 -16.49
N ASP A 435 -19.92 -7.55 -17.47
CA ASP A 435 -20.84 -8.53 -18.09
C ASP A 435 -21.40 -9.54 -17.06
N ARG A 436 -20.68 -9.75 -15.94
CA ARG A 436 -21.06 -10.68 -14.86
C ARG A 436 -21.78 -10.02 -13.69
N MET A 437 -22.15 -8.75 -13.82
CA MET A 437 -22.92 -8.03 -12.81
C MET A 437 -24.26 -8.73 -12.55
N ILE A 438 -24.64 -8.85 -11.28
CA ILE A 438 -25.99 -9.29 -10.92
C ILE A 438 -26.91 -8.08 -11.05
N TYR A 439 -27.90 -8.19 -11.93
CA TYR A 439 -28.92 -7.17 -12.14
C TYR A 439 -30.30 -7.82 -12.10
N LYS A 440 -31.25 -7.21 -11.37
CA LYS A 440 -32.66 -7.63 -11.33
C LYS A 440 -33.57 -6.42 -11.31
N GLN A 441 -34.48 -6.28 -12.29
CA GLN A 441 -35.44 -5.16 -12.27
C GLN A 441 -36.40 -5.22 -11.07
N ASN A 442 -36.81 -6.42 -10.65
CA ASN A 442 -37.75 -6.63 -9.55
C ASN A 442 -37.13 -7.52 -8.45
N PRO A 443 -36.48 -6.94 -7.43
CA PRO A 443 -35.84 -7.70 -6.37
C PRO A 443 -36.86 -8.30 -5.38
N PRO A 444 -36.56 -9.44 -4.73
CA PRO A 444 -37.35 -9.95 -3.60
C PRO A 444 -37.21 -9.04 -2.37
N ALA A 445 -38.20 -9.07 -1.47
CA ALA A 445 -38.29 -8.16 -0.30
C ALA A 445 -37.07 -8.18 0.65
N ASN A 446 -36.27 -9.25 0.65
CA ASN A 446 -34.98 -9.32 1.35
C ASN A 446 -33.83 -9.09 0.37
N SER A 447 -33.32 -7.85 0.31
CA SER A 447 -32.27 -7.44 -0.61
C SER A 447 -30.90 -8.09 -0.34
N THR A 448 -30.60 -8.44 0.91
CA THR A 448 -29.29 -9.01 1.32
C THR A 448 -28.99 -10.39 0.76
N THR A 449 -30.00 -11.18 0.35
CA THR A 449 -29.77 -12.51 -0.28
C THR A 449 -29.37 -12.40 -1.76
N LEU A 450 -29.48 -11.22 -2.35
CA LEU A 450 -29.08 -10.96 -3.74
C LEU A 450 -27.56 -10.76 -3.88
N TYR A 451 -26.89 -10.35 -2.80
CA TYR A 451 -25.48 -9.99 -2.82
C TYR A 451 -24.57 -11.21 -3.05
N SER A 452 -23.51 -11.01 -3.84
CA SER A 452 -22.43 -11.97 -3.99
C SER A 452 -21.09 -11.24 -4.12
N ALA A 453 -20.09 -11.65 -3.34
CA ALA A 453 -18.74 -11.08 -3.44
C ALA A 453 -17.97 -11.51 -4.71
N LYS A 454 -18.52 -12.44 -5.52
CA LYS A 454 -17.81 -13.05 -6.67
C LYS A 454 -18.06 -12.33 -8.00
N VAL A 455 -18.93 -11.33 -8.01
CA VAL A 455 -19.32 -10.56 -9.20
C VAL A 455 -18.81 -9.13 -9.10
N PRO A 456 -18.57 -8.43 -10.24
CA PRO A 456 -18.05 -7.06 -10.27
C PRO A 456 -18.96 -6.03 -9.57
N ALA A 457 -20.27 -6.22 -9.69
CA ALA A 457 -21.27 -5.36 -9.07
C ALA A 457 -22.60 -6.11 -8.84
N VAL A 458 -23.42 -5.57 -7.96
CA VAL A 458 -24.76 -6.08 -7.64
C VAL A 458 -25.78 -4.93 -7.61
N HIS A 459 -26.87 -5.11 -8.34
CA HIS A 459 -28.02 -4.20 -8.37
C HIS A 459 -29.35 -4.98 -8.38
N PRO A 460 -30.40 -4.49 -7.71
CA PRO A 460 -30.41 -3.36 -6.79
C PRO A 460 -30.08 -3.80 -5.35
N LEU A 461 -29.32 -2.97 -4.64
CA LEU A 461 -29.12 -3.09 -3.20
C LEU A 461 -29.11 -1.70 -2.59
N SER A 462 -30.22 -1.30 -1.96
CA SER A 462 -30.34 0.00 -1.33
C SER A 462 -29.86 -0.03 0.12
N VAL A 463 -29.14 1.04 0.50
CA VAL A 463 -28.73 1.30 1.89
C VAL A 463 -29.42 2.59 2.33
N SER A 464 -30.31 2.48 3.32
CA SER A 464 -31.12 3.63 3.80
C SER A 464 -30.82 4.00 5.25
N SER A 465 -30.01 3.21 5.94
CA SER A 465 -29.66 3.40 7.34
C SER A 465 -28.25 2.86 7.64
N GLU A 466 -27.64 3.37 8.71
CA GLU A 466 -26.36 2.87 9.23
C GLU A 466 -26.40 1.37 9.55
N GLN A 467 -27.54 0.86 10.03
CA GLN A 467 -27.71 -0.57 10.28
C GLN A 467 -27.66 -1.39 8.98
N ASP A 468 -28.20 -0.86 7.88
CA ASP A 468 -28.15 -1.53 6.58
C ASP A 468 -26.74 -1.43 5.97
N PHE A 469 -26.03 -0.33 6.21
CA PHE A 469 -24.63 -0.19 5.84
C PHE A 469 -23.75 -1.21 6.60
N ILE A 470 -23.94 -1.35 7.91
CA ILE A 470 -23.25 -2.37 8.73
C ILE A 470 -23.53 -3.79 8.21
N LYS A 471 -24.78 -4.10 7.85
CA LYS A 471 -25.13 -5.41 7.25
C LYS A 471 -24.42 -5.60 5.91
N LEU A 472 -24.38 -4.56 5.08
CA LEU A 472 -23.67 -4.56 3.80
C LEU A 472 -22.16 -4.82 4.00
N ILE A 473 -21.52 -4.11 4.93
CA ILE A 473 -20.09 -4.30 5.20
C ILE A 473 -19.78 -5.74 5.63
N ARG A 474 -20.63 -6.33 6.49
CA ARG A 474 -20.46 -7.72 6.93
C ARG A 474 -20.54 -8.73 5.79
N ILE A 475 -21.42 -8.51 4.79
CA ILE A 475 -21.49 -9.39 3.62
C ILE A 475 -20.37 -9.08 2.61
N MET A 476 -19.95 -7.82 2.47
CA MET A 476 -18.82 -7.44 1.62
C MET A 476 -17.48 -7.96 2.13
N ALA A 477 -17.36 -8.20 3.45
CA ALA A 477 -16.17 -8.77 4.06
C ALA A 477 -15.77 -10.16 3.53
N GLU A 478 -16.68 -10.89 2.85
CA GLU A 478 -16.31 -12.11 2.10
C GLU A 478 -15.27 -11.82 1.00
N GLY A 479 -15.33 -10.64 0.38
CA GLY A 479 -14.41 -10.23 -0.69
C GLY A 479 -13.23 -9.37 -0.21
N ASP A 480 -13.44 -8.52 0.80
CA ASP A 480 -12.39 -7.74 1.46
C ASP A 480 -12.55 -7.84 2.99
N PRO A 481 -11.84 -8.77 3.66
CA PRO A 481 -11.96 -8.98 5.10
C PRO A 481 -11.66 -7.74 5.95
N LEU A 482 -10.84 -6.80 5.47
CA LEU A 482 -10.52 -5.57 6.21
C LEU A 482 -11.71 -4.62 6.31
N LEU A 483 -12.79 -4.84 5.55
CA LEU A 483 -14.02 -4.07 5.71
C LEU A 483 -14.63 -4.23 7.09
N MET A 484 -14.35 -5.34 7.80
CA MET A 484 -14.81 -5.54 9.18
C MET A 484 -14.25 -4.51 10.18
N GLU A 485 -13.17 -3.79 9.84
CA GLU A 485 -12.65 -2.69 10.66
C GLU A 485 -13.56 -1.44 10.66
N LEU A 486 -14.52 -1.37 9.73
CA LEU A 486 -15.46 -0.25 9.61
C LEU A 486 -16.73 -0.43 10.44
N VAL A 487 -16.91 -1.55 11.15
CA VAL A 487 -18.16 -1.97 11.82
C VAL A 487 -17.95 -2.28 13.29
#